data_AF-A0A938W462-F1
#
_entry.id   AF-A0A938W462-F1
#
_cell.length_a   1.000
_cell.length_b   1.000
_cell.length_c   1.000
_cell.angle_alpha   90.00
_cell.angle_beta   90.00
_cell.angle_gamma   90.00
#
_symmetry.space_group_name_H-M   'P 1'
#
loop_
_entity.id
_entity.type
_entity.pdbx_description
1 polymer ?
#
loop_
_entity_poly.entity_id
_entity_poly.type
_entity_poly.pdbx_seq_one_letter_code
_entity_poly.pdbx_strand_id
1 'polypeptide(L)'
;MNGTTVGYARLSVNVPLELKQRVQLACIRRQLSMREYLTKALEERLASDSTSPAEGSSLLALTARADPVLAELWDNEKDAAYDRL
;
A
#
# COMPACT_ATOMS: atom_id res chain seq x y z
N MET A 1 -21.87 7.97 -17.78
CA MET A 1 -21.15 6.68 -17.78
C MET A 1 -19.67 6.99 -17.86
N ASN A 2 -19.00 7.14 -16.70
CA ASN A 2 -17.58 7.47 -16.67
C ASN A 2 -16.82 6.20 -16.29
N GLY A 3 -16.26 5.52 -17.29
CA GLY A 3 -15.36 4.40 -17.04
C GLY A 3 -14.04 4.93 -16.50
N THR A 4 -13.83 4.83 -15.19
CA THR A 4 -12.52 5.10 -14.58
C THR A 4 -11.52 4.11 -15.15
N THR A 5 -10.65 4.56 -16.06
CA THR A 5 -9.61 3.71 -16.62
C THR A 5 -8.59 3.46 -15.51
N VAL A 6 -8.59 2.26 -14.92
CA VAL A 6 -7.56 1.88 -13.96
C VAL A 6 -6.23 1.85 -14.72
N GLY A 7 -5.35 2.81 -14.43
CA GLY A 7 -4.04 2.90 -15.06
C GLY A 7 -3.15 1.74 -14.62
N TYR A 8 -2.69 0.92 -15.56
CA TYR A 8 -1.72 -0.14 -15.30
C TYR A 8 -0.34 0.27 -15.81
N ALA A 9 0.67 0.17 -14.95
CA ALA A 9 2.08 0.33 -15.33
C ALA A 9 2.73 -1.06 -15.51
N ARG A 10 3.55 -1.23 -16.56
CA ARG A 10 4.33 -2.46 -16.77
C ARG A 10 5.66 -2.37 -16.03
N LEU A 11 5.92 -3.34 -15.16
CA LEU A 11 7.22 -3.55 -14.55
C LEU A 11 7.93 -4.70 -15.26
N SER A 12 9.15 -4.45 -15.74
CA SER A 12 10.01 -5.47 -16.38
C SER A 12 11.26 -5.65 -15.54
N VAL A 13 11.39 -6.84 -14.94
CA VAL A 13 12.51 -7.21 -14.09
C VAL A 13 13.07 -8.55 -14.58
N ASN A 14 14.39 -8.61 -14.73
CA ASN A 14 15.06 -9.87 -15.00
C ASN A 14 15.16 -10.66 -13.70
N VAL A 15 14.62 -11.87 -13.69
CA VAL A 15 14.66 -12.76 -12.53
C VAL A 15 15.44 -14.04 -12.88
N PRO A 16 16.21 -14.61 -11.93
CA PRO A 16 16.81 -15.92 -12.12
C PRO A 16 15.75 -16.98 -12.45
N LEU A 17 16.12 -17.96 -13.27
CA LEU A 17 15.22 -19.05 -13.67
C LEU A 17 14.65 -19.80 -12.46
N GLU A 18 15.47 -20.03 -11.43
CA GLU A 18 15.06 -20.70 -10.20
C GLU A 18 13.95 -19.93 -9.46
N LEU A 19 14.04 -18.59 -9.44
CA LEU A 19 13.01 -17.77 -8.81
C LEU A 19 11.69 -17.88 -9.58
N LYS A 20 11.75 -17.81 -10.91
CA LYS A 20 10.56 -18.02 -11.76
C LYS A 20 9.91 -19.38 -11.50
N GLN A 21 10.71 -20.45 -11.40
CA GLN A 21 10.19 -21.80 -11.12
C GLN A 21 9.52 -21.89 -9.76
N ARG A 22 10.11 -21.30 -8.70
CA ARG A 22 9.52 -21.26 -7.36
C ARG A 22 8.19 -20.50 -7.35
N VAL A 23 8.14 -19.35 -8.03
CA VAL A 23 6.90 -18.56 -8.17
C VAL A 23 5.84 -19.36 -8.92
N GLN A 24 6.19 -20.05 -9.99
CA GLN A 24 5.25 -20.87 -10.77
C GLN A 24 4.66 -22.01 -9.91
N LEU A 25 5.49 -22.70 -9.13
CA LEU A 25 5.02 -23.73 -8.19
C LEU A 25 4.05 -23.13 -7.16
N ALA A 26 4.35 -21.94 -6.63
CA ALA A 26 3.47 -21.27 -5.68
C ALA A 26 2.13 -20.86 -6.32
N CYS A 27 2.14 -20.43 -7.58
CA CYS A 27 0.94 -20.13 -8.36
C CYS A 27 0.04 -21.37 -8.49
N ILE A 28 0.61 -22.51 -8.89
CA ILE A 28 -0.12 -23.78 -9.05
C ILE A 28 -0.75 -24.20 -7.70
N ARG A 29 0.04 -24.16 -6.62
CA ARG A 29 -0.44 -24.56 -5.28
C ARG A 29 -1.60 -23.70 -4.78
N ARG A 30 -1.61 -22.41 -5.15
CA ARG A 30 -2.65 -21.45 -4.73
C ARG A 30 -3.76 -21.26 -5.78
N GLN A 31 -3.66 -21.92 -6.93
CA GLN A 31 -4.56 -21.76 -8.08
C GLN A 31 -4.69 -20.29 -8.53
N LEU A 32 -3.58 -19.55 -8.49
CA LEU A 32 -3.53 -18.14 -8.90
C LEU A 32 -2.78 -18.01 -10.23
N SER A 33 -3.15 -17.00 -11.03
CA SER A 33 -2.31 -16.62 -12.16
C SER A 33 -0.99 -15.98 -11.68
N MET A 34 0.04 -16.05 -12.53
CA MET A 34 1.35 -15.42 -12.26
C MET A 34 1.21 -13.93 -11.91
N ARG A 35 0.34 -13.21 -12.63
CA ARG A 35 0.07 -11.79 -12.39
C ARG A 35 -0.53 -11.58 -11.00
N GLU A 36 -1.60 -12.30 -10.67
CA GLU A 36 -2.30 -12.13 -9.38
C GLU A 36 -1.42 -12.52 -8.20
N TYR A 37 -0.66 -13.61 -8.33
CA TYR A 37 0.27 -14.03 -7.30
C TYR A 37 1.34 -12.97 -7.05
N LEU A 38 1.94 -12.43 -8.12
CA LEU A 38 2.96 -11.38 -7.99
C LEU A 38 2.38 -10.07 -7.46
N THR A 39 1.21 -9.65 -7.93
CA THR A 39 0.53 -8.44 -7.42
C THR A 39 0.26 -8.58 -5.91
N LYS A 40 -0.33 -9.69 -5.47
CA LYS A 40 -0.60 -9.92 -4.04
C LYS A 40 0.68 -9.98 -3.22
N ALA A 41 1.70 -10.70 -3.70
CA ALA A 41 2.98 -10.78 -2.99
C ALA A 41 3.65 -9.40 -2.84
N LEU A 42 3.56 -8.54 -3.86
CA LEU A 42 4.05 -7.17 -3.80
C LEU A 42 3.24 -6.33 -2.82
N GLU A 43 1.91 -6.41 -2.86
CA GLU A 43 1.00 -5.69 -1.94
C GLU A 43 1.23 -6.10 -0.48
N GLU A 44 1.28 -7.40 -0.20
CA GLU A 44 1.55 -7.96 1.14
C GLU A 44 2.93 -7.51 1.65
N ARG A 45 3.94 -7.52 0.78
CA ARG A 45 5.29 -7.08 1.15
C ARG A 45 5.34 -5.58 1.43
N LEU A 46 4.72 -4.76 0.59
CA LEU A 46 4.64 -3.31 0.78
C LEU A 46 3.86 -2.93 2.04
N ALA A 47 2.75 -3.62 2.32
CA ALA A 47 1.99 -3.43 3.55
C ALA A 47 2.85 -3.77 4.78
N SER A 48 3.60 -4.87 4.72
CA SER A 48 4.52 -5.27 5.80
C SER A 48 5.68 -4.29 5.98
N ASP A 49 6.29 -3.81 4.89
CA ASP A 49 7.38 -2.83 4.93
C ASP A 49 6.87 -1.48 5.49
N SER A 50 5.63 -1.09 5.20
CA SER A 50 4.99 0.10 5.79
C SER A 50 4.61 -0.07 7.26
N THR A 51 4.54 -1.31 7.75
CA THR A 51 4.18 -1.67 9.14
C THR A 51 5.43 -2.06 9.96
N SER A 52 6.64 -1.90 9.41
CA SER A 52 7.87 -2.23 10.12
C SER A 52 7.98 -1.41 11.43
N PRO A 53 8.10 -2.06 12.61
CA PRO A 53 8.03 -1.43 13.94
C PRO A 53 9.40 -0.87 14.40
N ALA A 54 10.07 -0.19 13.50
CA ALA A 54 11.21 0.68 13.75
C ALA A 54 10.84 1.93 12.95
N GLU A 55 10.12 2.93 13.47
CA GLU A 55 10.50 3.85 14.53
C GLU A 55 9.21 4.64 14.93
N GLY A 56 8.57 4.37 16.07
CA GLY A 56 7.78 5.30 16.90
C GLY A 56 6.84 6.40 16.35
N SER A 57 6.53 6.47 15.06
CA SER A 57 5.92 7.66 14.41
C SER A 57 4.57 7.36 13.74
N SER A 58 4.18 6.08 13.64
CA SER A 58 2.99 5.63 12.91
C SER A 58 1.67 5.90 13.64
N LEU A 59 1.68 6.11 14.97
CA LEU A 59 0.48 6.53 15.70
C LEU A 59 0.07 7.98 15.34
N LEU A 60 1.03 8.83 14.95
CA LEU A 60 0.80 10.22 14.53
C LEU A 60 0.37 10.35 13.05
N ALA A 61 0.68 9.38 12.19
CA ALA A 61 0.30 9.42 10.77
C ALA A 61 -1.12 8.87 10.50
N LEU A 62 -1.67 8.08 11.44
CA LEU A 62 -3.01 7.48 11.38
C LEU A 62 -4.16 8.49 11.57
N THR A 63 -3.87 9.71 12.03
CA THR A 63 -4.86 10.80 12.09
C THR A 63 -4.89 11.64 10.80
N ALA A 64 -3.78 11.74 10.06
CA ALA A 64 -3.70 12.59 8.86
C ALA A 64 -4.18 11.92 7.56
N ARG A 65 -4.29 10.58 7.54
CA ARG A 65 -4.63 9.81 6.32
C ARG A 65 -5.94 9.01 6.45
N ALA A 66 -6.73 9.27 7.48
CA ALA A 66 -8.09 8.76 7.61
C ALA A 66 -9.06 9.85 7.12
N ASP A 67 -9.36 9.80 5.83
CA ASP A 67 -10.39 10.57 5.12
C ASP A 67 -10.04 12.03 4.74
N PRO A 68 -9.84 12.35 3.45
CA PRO A 68 -9.60 13.74 3.01
C PRO A 68 -10.78 14.67 3.32
N VAL A 69 -11.99 14.14 3.53
CA VAL A 69 -13.15 14.94 3.95
C VAL A 69 -13.03 15.39 5.41
N LEU A 70 -12.37 14.60 6.27
CA LEU A 70 -12.08 14.98 7.66
C LEU A 70 -10.94 16.01 7.74
N ALA A 71 -9.98 15.97 6.81
CA ALA A 71 -8.90 16.97 6.76
C ALA A 71 -9.41 18.39 6.48
N GLU A 72 -10.42 18.56 5.61
CA GLU A 72 -11.07 19.86 5.38
C GLU A 72 -11.94 20.31 6.57
N LEU A 73 -12.47 19.39 7.38
CA LEU A 73 -13.23 19.73 8.59
C LEU A 73 -12.33 20.07 9.79
N TRP A 74 -11.07 19.59 9.76
CA TRP A 74 -10.08 19.80 10.80
C TRP A 74 -9.31 21.12 10.66
N ASP A 75 -9.47 21.85 9.55
CA ASP A 75 -8.99 23.23 9.39
C ASP A 75 -9.94 24.21 10.10
N ASN A 76 -10.16 23.98 11.39
CA ASN A 76 -11.01 24.80 12.23
C ASN A 76 -10.13 25.81 13.00
N GLU A 77 -10.26 27.10 12.67
CA GLU A 77 -9.55 28.22 13.33
C GLU A 77 -9.60 28.21 14.86
N LYS A 78 -10.54 27.47 15.47
CA LYS A 78 -10.66 27.33 16.92
C LYS A 78 -9.59 26.44 17.57
N ASP A 79 -8.97 25.51 16.85
CA ASP A 79 -7.97 24.60 17.44
C ASP A 79 -6.56 25.19 17.55
N ALA A 80 -6.30 26.34 16.92
CA ALA A 80 -5.02 27.07 17.04
C ALA A 80 -4.76 27.62 18.46
N ALA A 81 -5.77 27.63 19.34
CA ALA A 81 -5.65 28.13 20.70
C ALA A 81 -4.86 27.19 21.64
N TYR A 82 -4.69 25.91 21.27
CA TYR A 82 -3.96 24.92 22.09
C TYR A 82 -2.51 24.73 21.66
N ASP A 83 -2.07 25.38 20.58
CA ASP A 83 -0.69 25.34 20.08
C ASP A 83 0.32 26.11 20.96
N ARG A 84 -0.17 26.83 21.98
CA ARG A 84 0.65 27.64 22.89
C ARG A 84 0.39 27.35 24.37
N LEU A 85 0.17 26.09 24.73
CA LEU A 85 0.27 25.65 26.13
C LEU A 85 1.53 24.84 26.39
#